data_AF-A0AAV2DUH3-F1
#
_entry.id   AF-A0AAV2DUH3-F1
#
_cell.length_a   1.000
_cell.length_b   1.000
_cell.length_c   1.000
_cell.angle_alpha   90.00
_cell.angle_beta   90.00
_cell.angle_gamma   90.00
#
_symmetry.space_group_name_H-M   'P 1'
#
loop_
_entity.id
_entity.type
_entity.pdbx_description
1 polymer ?
#
loop_
_entity_poly.entity_id
_entity_poly.type
_entity_poly.pdbx_seq_one_letter_code
_entity_poly.pdbx_strand_id
1 'polypeptide(L)'
;MTTLTLFLAIAVVRSWNVHQLDVKSAFLHGDITKEVYMKFPKRYAPPLHIPNTVYGLKKSLYGLKQASRQWFSNHTDSLTTQGYVSSQVDHSLFYKTVDTNYTCVLMYVDDLVLGGNDLTKINHLKQLFYSSFSIKDMGPLKFFFGIEIATNSSGIHLSQYTLEILEKVEFLLSKPVTTPMDYKIHLTSQHSDPYPAPNFYKRLLENSYTSPLPDQTLALPLNK
;
A
#
# COMPACT_ATOMS: atom_id res chain seq x y z
N MET A 1 -1.24 -7.65 4.70
CA MET A 1 -1.15 -7.15 6.09
C MET A 1 -0.18 -7.95 6.96
N THR A 2 -0.23 -9.28 6.96
CA THR A 2 0.64 -10.12 7.81
C THR A 2 2.14 -9.81 7.66
N THR A 3 2.64 -9.69 6.42
CA THR A 3 4.05 -9.38 6.14
C THR A 3 4.48 -8.03 6.68
N LEU A 4 3.64 -6.99 6.51
CA LEU A 4 3.89 -5.67 7.08
C LEU A 4 3.94 -5.73 8.61
N THR A 5 2.97 -6.37 9.26
CA THR A 5 2.94 -6.49 10.72
C THR A 5 4.18 -7.22 11.24
N LEU A 6 4.59 -8.31 10.58
CA LEU A 6 5.80 -9.05 10.92
C LEU A 6 7.07 -8.21 10.69
N PHE A 7 7.14 -7.51 9.56
CA PHE A 7 8.23 -6.58 9.23
C PHE A 7 8.40 -5.54 10.33
N LEU A 8 7.30 -4.90 10.75
CA LEU A 8 7.32 -3.88 11.80
C LEU A 8 7.69 -4.48 13.16
N ALA A 9 7.17 -5.66 13.50
CA ALA A 9 7.52 -6.35 14.74
C ALA A 9 9.03 -6.66 14.81
N ILE A 10 9.61 -7.16 13.70
CA ILE A 10 11.06 -7.41 13.61
C ILE A 10 11.83 -6.09 13.73
N ALA A 11 11.38 -5.05 13.03
CA ALA A 11 12.02 -3.74 13.08
C ALA A 11 12.08 -3.18 14.51
N VAL A 12 11.03 -3.37 15.32
CA VAL A 12 11.03 -2.98 16.73
C VAL A 12 12.02 -3.81 17.55
N VAL A 13 11.92 -5.14 17.46
CA VAL A 13 12.74 -6.05 18.26
C VAL A 13 14.24 -5.87 17.96
N ARG A 14 14.57 -5.47 16.73
CA ARG A 14 15.95 -5.29 16.26
C ARG A 14 16.37 -3.82 16.19
N SER A 15 15.54 -2.88 16.64
CA SER A 15 15.79 -1.43 16.57
C SER A 15 16.19 -0.94 15.17
N TRP A 16 15.50 -1.41 14.14
CA TRP A 16 15.73 -1.02 12.75
C TRP A 16 15.18 0.36 12.45
N ASN A 17 15.85 1.05 11.52
CA ASN A 17 15.33 2.26 10.92
C ASN A 17 14.33 1.86 9.83
N VAL A 18 13.13 2.46 9.86
CA VAL A 18 12.07 2.17 8.89
C VAL A 18 11.66 3.47 8.19
N HIS A 19 11.74 3.46 6.86
CA HIS A 19 11.43 4.60 6.01
C HIS A 19 10.39 4.23 4.96
N GLN A 20 9.69 5.24 4.45
CA GLN A 20 8.75 5.09 3.35
C GLN A 20 9.19 5.92 2.15
N LEU A 21 9.01 5.35 0.97
CA LEU A 21 9.11 6.04 -0.31
C LEU A 21 7.80 5.87 -1.07
N ASP A 22 7.46 6.87 -1.87
CA ASP A 22 6.31 6.86 -2.79
C ASP A 22 6.84 7.03 -4.23
N VAL A 23 6.52 6.07 -5.10
CA VAL A 23 6.93 6.09 -6.51
C VAL A 23 5.88 6.79 -7.35
N LYS A 24 6.24 7.97 -7.86
CA LYS A 24 5.34 8.75 -8.71
C LYS A 24 5.10 8.03 -10.03
N SER A 25 3.82 7.86 -10.37
CA SER A 25 3.41 7.25 -11.63
C SER A 25 4.07 5.89 -11.88
N ALA A 26 4.12 5.03 -10.86
CA ALA A 26 4.78 3.72 -10.86
C ALA A 26 4.61 2.92 -12.18
N PHE A 27 3.40 2.87 -12.73
CA PHE A 27 3.13 2.15 -13.98
C PHE A 27 3.86 2.72 -15.21
N LEU A 28 4.14 4.03 -15.27
CA LEU A 28 4.91 4.62 -16.38
C LEU A 28 6.36 4.14 -16.42
N HIS A 29 6.87 3.58 -15.33
CA HIS A 29 8.20 2.99 -15.28
C HIS A 29 8.24 1.57 -15.86
N GLY A 30 7.09 0.95 -16.14
CA GLY A 30 6.97 -0.36 -16.79
C GLY A 30 7.07 -0.26 -18.32
N ASP A 31 7.89 -1.12 -18.92
CA ASP A 31 8.02 -1.21 -20.39
C ASP A 31 6.94 -2.11 -20.99
N ILE A 32 6.31 -1.66 -22.09
CA ILE A 32 5.30 -2.47 -22.76
C ILE A 32 5.95 -3.47 -23.71
N THR A 33 5.77 -4.75 -23.42
CA THR A 33 6.27 -5.88 -24.23
C THR A 33 5.42 -6.21 -25.47
N LYS A 34 4.21 -5.65 -25.57
CA LYS A 34 3.25 -5.89 -26.65
C LYS A 34 2.80 -4.57 -27.25
N GLU A 35 2.50 -4.54 -28.53
CA GLU A 35 1.92 -3.33 -29.13
C GLU A 35 0.52 -3.09 -28.57
N VAL A 36 0.35 -1.94 -27.92
CA VAL A 36 -0.93 -1.48 -27.41
C VAL A 36 -1.20 -0.12 -28.01
N TYR A 37 -2.35 0.03 -28.64
CA TYR A 37 -2.80 1.29 -29.21
C TYR A 37 -3.97 1.84 -28.40
N MET A 38 -4.02 3.16 -28.26
CA MET A 38 -5.15 3.85 -27.65
C MET A 38 -5.64 5.00 -28.51
N LYS A 39 -6.93 5.32 -28.38
CA LYS A 39 -7.47 6.60 -28.83
C LYS A 39 -7.21 7.64 -27.76
N PHE A 40 -6.97 8.89 -28.16
CA PHE A 40 -6.92 9.97 -27.17
C PHE A 40 -8.26 10.06 -26.43
N PRO A 41 -8.26 10.21 -25.10
CA PRO A 41 -9.49 10.47 -24.39
C PRO A 41 -10.07 11.80 -24.89
N LYS A 42 -11.39 11.87 -25.11
CA LYS A 42 -12.06 13.03 -25.72
C LYS A 42 -11.72 14.37 -25.06
N ARG A 43 -11.43 14.37 -23.75
CA ARG A 43 -11.05 15.57 -22.96
C ARG A 43 -9.63 16.08 -23.19
N TYR A 44 -8.75 15.26 -23.77
CA TYR A 44 -7.33 15.58 -24.00
C TYR A 44 -6.95 15.53 -25.47
N ALA A 45 -7.94 15.51 -26.37
CA ALA A 45 -7.70 15.51 -27.81
C ALA A 45 -6.95 16.79 -28.20
N PRO A 46 -5.80 16.70 -28.88
CA PRO A 46 -5.08 17.87 -29.35
C PRO A 46 -5.92 18.65 -30.38
N PRO A 47 -5.70 19.97 -30.53
CA PRO A 47 -6.44 20.80 -31.49
C PRO A 47 -6.36 20.27 -32.93
N LEU A 48 -5.25 19.61 -33.27
CA LEU A 48 -4.96 19.01 -34.58
C LEU A 48 -5.24 17.50 -34.61
N HIS A 49 -6.31 17.04 -33.97
CA HIS A 49 -6.66 15.61 -34.00
C HIS A 49 -7.12 15.21 -35.40
N ILE A 50 -6.38 14.29 -36.03
CA ILE A 50 -6.77 13.65 -37.28
C ILE A 50 -7.81 12.56 -36.97
N PRO A 51 -9.01 12.57 -37.59
CA PRO A 51 -10.03 11.53 -37.35
C PRO A 51 -9.49 10.12 -37.59
N ASN A 52 -9.96 9.15 -36.79
CA ASN A 52 -9.54 7.73 -36.86
C ASN A 52 -8.06 7.42 -36.58
N THR A 53 -7.28 8.35 -36.01
CA THR A 53 -5.91 8.03 -35.55
C THR A 53 -5.92 7.31 -34.20
N VAL A 54 -5.05 6.31 -34.08
CA VAL A 54 -4.71 5.62 -32.82
C VAL A 54 -3.22 5.82 -32.53
N TYR A 55 -2.86 5.78 -31.24
CA TYR A 55 -1.52 6.07 -30.77
C TYR A 55 -0.94 4.85 -30.08
N GLY A 56 0.26 4.43 -30.52
CA GLY A 56 0.99 3.34 -29.89
C GLY A 56 1.59 3.77 -28.56
N LEU A 57 1.34 2.99 -27.52
CA LEU A 57 1.91 3.22 -26.19
C LEU A 57 3.35 2.71 -26.14
N LYS A 58 4.25 3.55 -25.61
CA LYS A 58 5.65 3.19 -25.36
C LYS A 58 5.92 2.71 -23.93
N LYS A 59 5.10 3.17 -22.98
CA LYS A 59 5.21 2.89 -21.53
C LYS A 59 3.87 2.46 -20.98
N SER A 60 3.88 1.60 -19.98
CA SER A 60 2.67 1.04 -19.40
C SER A 60 1.84 2.16 -18.74
N LEU A 61 0.53 2.14 -18.95
CA LEU A 61 -0.39 3.13 -18.40
C LEU A 61 -1.34 2.49 -17.39
N TYR A 62 -1.81 3.32 -16.45
CA TYR A 62 -2.90 2.93 -15.56
C TYR A 62 -4.10 2.40 -16.36
N GLY A 63 -4.70 1.31 -15.88
CA GLY A 63 -5.83 0.64 -16.53
C GLY A 63 -5.44 -0.42 -17.58
N LEU A 64 -4.16 -0.52 -17.96
CA LEU A 64 -3.69 -1.68 -18.72
C LEU A 64 -3.58 -2.89 -17.79
N LYS A 65 -4.12 -4.04 -18.23
CA LYS A 65 -4.09 -5.30 -17.45
C LYS A 65 -2.67 -5.73 -17.06
N GLN A 66 -1.66 -5.37 -17.85
CA GLN A 66 -0.27 -5.74 -17.65
C GLN A 66 0.58 -4.69 -16.92
N ALA A 67 0.05 -3.49 -16.66
CA ALA A 67 0.85 -2.37 -16.13
C ALA A 67 1.45 -2.69 -14.75
N SER A 68 0.65 -3.24 -13.84
CA SER A 68 1.13 -3.63 -12.51
C SER A 68 2.23 -4.67 -12.56
N ARG A 69 2.08 -5.69 -13.43
CA ARG A 69 3.09 -6.74 -13.61
C ARG A 69 4.40 -6.20 -14.21
N GLN A 70 4.32 -5.30 -15.19
CA GLN A 70 5.50 -4.70 -15.80
C GLN A 70 6.25 -3.82 -14.81
N TRP A 71 5.53 -3.02 -14.03
CA TRP A 71 6.10 -2.25 -12.93
C TRP A 71 6.81 -3.16 -11.90
N PHE A 72 6.12 -4.20 -11.43
CA PHE A 72 6.70 -5.15 -10.48
C PHE A 72 7.95 -5.85 -11.03
N SER A 73 7.94 -6.25 -12.31
CA SER A 73 9.10 -6.85 -12.97
C SER A 73 10.29 -5.89 -13.01
N ASN A 74 10.08 -4.65 -13.49
CA ASN A 74 11.15 -3.66 -13.58
C ASN A 74 11.74 -3.32 -12.19
N HIS A 75 10.90 -3.27 -11.16
CA HIS A 75 11.37 -3.07 -9.78
C HIS A 75 12.17 -4.28 -9.27
N THR A 76 11.69 -5.49 -9.53
CA THR A 76 12.37 -6.75 -9.20
C THR A 76 13.74 -6.82 -9.86
N ASP A 77 13.84 -6.48 -11.14
CA ASP A 77 15.10 -6.48 -11.90
C ASP A 77 16.08 -5.43 -11.33
N SER A 78 15.58 -4.23 -10.99
CA SER A 78 16.39 -3.19 -10.34
C SER A 78 16.96 -3.64 -8.98
N LEU A 79 16.17 -4.34 -8.17
CA LEU A 79 16.62 -4.85 -6.87
C LEU A 79 17.56 -6.06 -7.00
N THR A 80 17.25 -7.01 -7.88
CA THR A 80 18.05 -8.23 -8.07
C THR A 80 19.43 -7.94 -8.66
N THR A 81 19.54 -6.99 -9.59
CA THR A 81 20.85 -6.51 -10.10
C THR A 81 21.71 -5.88 -9.00
N GLN A 82 21.09 -5.35 -7.94
CA GLN A 82 21.78 -4.83 -6.76
C GLN A 82 22.01 -5.90 -5.68
N GLY A 83 21.70 -7.17 -5.97
CA GLY A 83 21.92 -8.31 -5.09
C GLY A 83 20.87 -8.49 -3.99
N TYR A 84 19.68 -7.91 -4.14
CA TYR A 84 18.53 -8.23 -3.29
C TYR A 84 17.84 -9.51 -3.78
N VAL A 85 17.26 -10.26 -2.85
CA VAL A 85 16.55 -11.50 -3.12
C VAL A 85 15.09 -11.34 -2.68
N SER A 86 14.15 -11.81 -3.50
CA SER A 86 12.73 -11.86 -3.16
C SER A 86 12.45 -13.00 -2.19
N SER A 87 11.62 -12.73 -1.18
CA SER A 87 11.13 -13.75 -0.25
C SER A 87 10.27 -14.78 -0.98
N GLN A 88 10.39 -16.04 -0.56
CA GLN A 88 9.60 -17.16 -1.10
C GLN A 88 8.19 -17.23 -0.52
N VAL A 89 7.97 -16.59 0.63
CA VAL A 89 6.66 -16.56 1.31
C VAL A 89 5.82 -15.38 0.81
N ASP A 90 6.47 -14.23 0.57
CA ASP A 90 5.83 -13.03 0.06
C ASP A 90 6.76 -12.36 -0.94
N HIS A 91 6.46 -12.50 -2.22
CA HIS A 91 7.30 -11.95 -3.30
C HIS A 91 7.39 -10.42 -3.32
N SER A 92 6.51 -9.73 -2.58
CA SER A 92 6.58 -8.28 -2.40
C SER A 92 7.68 -7.83 -1.44
N LEU A 93 8.24 -8.76 -0.64
CA LEU A 93 9.34 -8.50 0.28
C LEU A 93 10.67 -8.91 -0.36
N PHE A 94 11.59 -7.97 -0.42
CA PHE A 94 12.97 -8.18 -0.82
C PHE A 94 13.89 -7.95 0.36
N TYR A 95 14.98 -8.71 0.43
CA TYR A 95 15.99 -8.52 1.46
C TYR A 95 17.39 -8.77 0.91
N LYS A 96 18.36 -8.17 1.59
CA LYS A 96 19.78 -8.36 1.35
C LYS A 96 20.49 -8.41 2.69
N THR A 97 21.34 -9.41 2.85
CA THR A 97 22.22 -9.57 4.00
C THR A 97 23.65 -9.58 3.51
N VAL A 98 24.47 -8.70 4.07
CA VAL A 98 25.92 -8.65 3.83
C VAL A 98 26.58 -8.55 5.20
N ASP A 99 27.27 -9.60 5.60
CA ASP A 99 27.84 -9.77 6.93
C ASP A 99 26.79 -9.56 8.04
N THR A 100 26.92 -8.48 8.81
CA THR A 100 25.99 -8.10 9.89
C THR A 100 24.93 -7.09 9.43
N ASN A 101 24.99 -6.62 8.19
CA ASN A 101 24.06 -5.62 7.66
C ASN A 101 22.86 -6.29 7.02
N TYR A 102 21.67 -5.85 7.43
CA TYR A 102 20.38 -6.28 6.92
C TYR A 102 19.66 -5.09 6.33
N THR A 103 19.20 -5.23 5.10
CA THR A 103 18.32 -4.26 4.45
C THR A 103 17.20 -4.99 3.76
N CYS A 104 15.99 -4.46 3.86
CA CYS A 104 14.79 -5.04 3.29
C CYS A 104 13.90 -3.96 2.70
N VAL A 105 13.12 -4.36 1.71
CA VAL A 105 12.18 -3.53 0.95
C VAL A 105 10.88 -4.29 0.86
N LEU A 106 9.82 -3.75 1.43
CA LEU A 106 8.46 -4.22 1.19
C LEU A 106 7.83 -3.31 0.15
N MET A 107 7.41 -3.88 -0.97
CA MET A 107 6.82 -3.16 -2.08
C MET A 107 5.31 -3.37 -2.11
N TYR A 108 4.53 -2.31 -2.17
CA TYR A 108 3.10 -2.40 -2.45
C TYR A 108 2.70 -1.38 -3.49
N VAL A 109 2.56 -1.84 -4.73
CA VAL A 109 2.28 -0.96 -5.89
C VAL A 109 3.28 0.18 -5.94
N ASP A 110 2.89 1.42 -5.64
CA ASP A 110 3.68 2.64 -5.63
C ASP A 110 4.34 2.95 -4.27
N ASP A 111 3.85 2.38 -3.18
CA ASP A 111 4.40 2.55 -1.84
C ASP A 111 5.53 1.55 -1.55
N LEU A 112 6.67 2.03 -1.05
CA LEU A 112 7.79 1.20 -0.63
C LEU A 112 8.11 1.44 0.85
N VAL A 113 8.27 0.37 1.62
CA VAL A 113 8.78 0.43 3.00
C VAL A 113 10.19 -0.14 3.03
N LEU A 114 11.15 0.69 3.44
CA LEU A 114 12.55 0.31 3.57
C LEU A 114 12.86 0.07 5.05
N GLY A 115 13.56 -1.01 5.36
CA GLY A 115 13.96 -1.36 6.72
C GLY A 115 15.36 -1.88 6.79
N GLY A 116 16.04 -1.66 7.91
CA GLY A 116 17.37 -2.23 8.14
C GLY A 116 18.05 -1.72 9.38
N ASN A 117 19.18 -2.34 9.72
CA ASN A 117 19.98 -1.97 10.88
C ASN A 117 21.07 -0.92 10.60
N ASP A 118 21.30 -0.55 9.33
CA ASP A 118 22.26 0.49 8.94
C ASP A 118 21.57 1.55 8.07
N LEU A 119 21.45 2.76 8.62
CA LEU A 119 20.86 3.91 7.94
C LEU A 119 21.65 4.31 6.67
N THR A 120 22.96 4.09 6.66
CA THR A 120 23.82 4.35 5.49
C THR A 120 23.42 3.47 4.31
N LYS A 121 23.13 2.19 4.57
CA LYS A 121 22.66 1.23 3.54
C LYS A 121 21.26 1.57 3.07
N ILE A 122 20.37 1.99 3.98
CA ILE A 122 19.04 2.49 3.62
C ILE A 122 19.17 3.72 2.71
N ASN A 123 20.01 4.69 3.06
CA ASN A 123 20.23 5.88 2.23
C ASN A 123 20.84 5.54 0.87
N HIS A 124 21.79 4.61 0.81
CA HIS A 124 22.30 4.10 -0.46
C HIS A 124 21.20 3.47 -1.32
N LEU A 125 20.33 2.66 -0.71
CA LEU A 125 19.18 2.09 -1.39
C LEU A 125 18.21 3.16 -1.91
N LYS A 126 17.95 4.21 -1.13
CA LYS A 126 17.16 5.36 -1.60
C LYS A 126 17.79 6.00 -2.84
N GLN A 127 19.11 6.20 -2.84
CA GLN A 127 19.83 6.77 -4.00
C GLN A 127 19.73 5.88 -5.24
N LEU A 128 19.82 4.56 -5.08
CA LEU A 128 19.60 3.60 -6.18
C LEU A 128 18.18 3.73 -6.76
N PHE A 129 17.19 3.92 -5.90
CA PHE A 129 15.83 4.12 -6.37
C PHE A 129 15.62 5.50 -7.01
N TYR A 130 16.25 6.57 -6.49
CA TYR A 130 16.19 7.90 -7.11
C TYR A 130 16.83 7.95 -8.51
N SER A 131 17.86 7.15 -8.76
CA SER A 131 18.47 7.09 -10.09
C SER A 131 17.63 6.31 -11.10
N SER A 132 16.74 5.44 -10.64
CA SER A 132 15.94 4.53 -11.47
C SER A 132 14.50 5.01 -11.67
N PHE A 133 13.92 5.68 -10.67
CA PHE A 133 12.49 5.98 -10.60
C PHE A 133 12.23 7.40 -10.10
N SER A 134 11.07 7.97 -10.46
CA SER A 134 10.64 9.25 -9.90
C SER A 134 10.05 9.01 -8.51
N ILE A 135 10.77 9.41 -7.47
CA ILE A 135 10.42 9.07 -6.09
C ILE A 135 10.23 10.30 -5.22
N LYS A 136 9.33 10.16 -4.25
CA LYS A 136 9.15 11.07 -3.13
C LYS A 136 9.58 10.37 -1.83
N ASP A 137 10.55 10.93 -1.12
CA ASP A 137 10.85 10.50 0.26
C ASP A 137 9.71 10.90 1.17
N MET A 138 9.14 9.94 1.88
CA MET A 138 8.16 10.21 2.94
C MET A 138 8.82 10.25 4.32
N GLY A 139 10.14 10.00 4.40
CA GLY A 139 10.90 10.02 5.65
C GLY A 139 10.67 8.75 6.48
N PRO A 140 10.77 8.83 7.81
CA PRO A 140 10.41 7.74 8.70
C PRO A 140 8.97 7.29 8.47
N LEU A 141 8.71 5.98 8.53
CA LEU A 141 7.39 5.42 8.32
C LEU A 141 6.42 5.91 9.39
N LYS A 142 5.39 6.66 8.97
CA LYS A 142 4.33 7.19 9.84
C LYS A 142 2.94 6.77 9.43
N PHE A 143 2.71 6.51 8.14
CA PHE A 143 1.40 6.13 7.60
C PHE A 143 1.57 5.12 6.47
N PHE A 144 0.81 4.03 6.48
CA PHE A 144 0.85 3.01 5.42
C PHE A 144 -0.51 2.31 5.30
N PHE A 145 -1.15 2.37 4.14
CA PHE A 145 -2.52 1.85 3.89
C PHE A 145 -3.56 2.28 4.94
N GLY A 146 -3.55 3.57 5.30
CA GLY A 146 -4.51 4.10 6.30
C GLY A 146 -4.22 3.66 7.73
N ILE A 147 -3.10 2.99 7.98
CA ILE A 147 -2.58 2.72 9.32
C ILE A 147 -1.55 3.78 9.65
N GLU A 148 -1.82 4.52 10.72
CA GLU A 148 -0.85 5.36 11.39
C GLU A 148 0.06 4.50 12.27
N ILE A 149 1.35 4.80 12.19
CA ILE A 149 2.43 4.04 12.82
C ILE A 149 3.22 5.02 13.67
N ALA A 150 3.12 4.86 14.98
CA ALA A 150 3.87 5.65 15.95
C ALA A 150 4.88 4.76 16.68
N THR A 151 6.17 5.02 16.48
CA THR A 151 7.27 4.33 17.16
C THR A 151 7.70 5.11 18.41
N ASN A 152 7.89 4.44 19.54
CA ASN A 152 8.54 4.98 20.73
C ASN A 152 9.54 3.97 21.31
N SER A 153 10.21 4.32 22.42
CA SER A 153 11.19 3.43 23.09
C SER A 153 10.58 2.13 23.63
N SER A 154 9.26 2.05 23.77
CA SER A 154 8.54 0.88 24.27
C SER A 154 7.98 -0.02 23.16
N GLY A 155 7.92 0.46 21.91
CA GLY A 155 7.46 -0.32 20.76
C GLY A 155 6.81 0.50 19.64
N ILE A 156 5.94 -0.16 18.86
CA ILE A 156 5.11 0.45 17.82
C ILE A 156 3.65 0.43 18.25
N HIS A 157 3.00 1.58 18.12
CA HIS A 157 1.54 1.71 18.16
C HIS A 157 1.02 1.81 16.72
N LEU A 158 0.02 0.98 16.42
CA LEU A 158 -0.71 1.00 15.16
C LEU A 158 -2.12 1.52 15.42
N SER A 159 -2.50 2.61 14.76
CA SER A 159 -3.86 3.16 14.80
C SER A 159 -4.43 3.24 13.39
N GLN A 160 -5.72 2.93 13.23
CA GLN A 160 -6.41 3.05 11.94
C GLN A 160 -7.69 3.84 12.16
N TYR A 161 -7.74 5.08 11.67
CA TYR A 161 -8.90 5.99 11.67
C TYR A 161 -9.71 6.05 12.98
N THR A 162 -9.13 5.61 14.10
CA THR A 162 -9.90 5.30 15.31
C THR A 162 -10.39 6.58 15.96
N LEU A 163 -9.55 7.61 16.00
CA LEU A 163 -9.90 8.90 16.60
C LEU A 163 -10.93 9.67 15.76
N GLU A 164 -10.78 9.73 14.44
CA GLU A 164 -11.76 10.40 13.56
C GLU A 164 -13.13 9.71 13.58
N ILE A 165 -13.15 8.37 13.64
CA ILE A 165 -14.39 7.61 13.78
C ILE A 165 -15.01 7.88 15.16
N LEU A 166 -14.22 7.80 16.23
CA LEU A 166 -14.69 8.07 17.60
C LEU A 166 -15.23 9.50 17.75
N GLU A 167 -14.62 10.48 17.10
CA GLU A 167 -15.13 11.86 17.06
C GLU A 167 -16.48 11.93 16.33
N LYS A 168 -16.60 11.33 15.14
CA LYS A 168 -17.85 11.30 14.37
C LYS A 168 -19.01 10.60 15.07
N VAL A 169 -18.72 9.64 15.95
CA VAL A 169 -19.74 8.94 16.75
C VAL A 169 -19.94 9.53 18.14
N GLU A 170 -19.22 10.62 18.48
CA GLU A 170 -19.26 11.27 19.80
C GLU A 170 -18.73 10.38 20.95
N PHE A 171 -17.89 9.39 20.64
CA PHE A 171 -17.24 8.49 21.61
C PHE A 171 -15.78 8.85 21.88
N LEU A 172 -15.28 10.02 21.46
CA LEU A 172 -13.88 10.43 21.65
C LEU A 172 -13.44 10.45 23.13
N LEU A 173 -14.37 10.74 24.05
CA LEU A 173 -14.12 10.78 25.50
C LEU A 173 -14.37 9.43 26.20
N SER A 174 -14.57 8.36 25.44
CA SER A 174 -14.83 7.04 26.01
C SER A 174 -13.60 6.49 26.70
N LYS A 175 -13.82 5.70 27.76
CA LYS A 175 -12.72 5.03 28.47
C LYS A 175 -12.00 4.07 27.51
N PRO A 176 -10.67 4.15 27.38
CA PRO A 176 -9.93 3.22 26.56
C PRO A 176 -10.05 1.81 27.14
N VAL A 177 -10.27 0.84 26.27
CA VAL A 177 -10.32 -0.59 26.59
C VAL A 177 -9.26 -1.32 25.77
N THR A 178 -8.62 -2.32 26.39
CA THR A 178 -7.54 -3.10 25.76
C THR A 178 -8.04 -3.98 24.60
N THR A 179 -9.33 -4.34 24.61
CA THR A 179 -10.00 -5.06 23.52
C THR A 179 -11.29 -4.33 23.17
N PRO A 180 -11.44 -3.78 21.95
CA PRO A 180 -12.60 -2.97 21.59
C PRO A 180 -13.89 -3.78 21.45
N MET A 181 -13.80 -5.11 21.34
CA MET A 181 -14.94 -6.02 21.28
C MET A 181 -14.83 -7.06 22.40
N ASP A 182 -15.92 -7.28 23.13
CA ASP A 182 -16.01 -8.36 24.11
C ASP A 182 -16.17 -9.70 23.37
N TYR A 183 -15.13 -10.54 23.46
CA TYR A 183 -15.07 -11.85 22.80
C TYR A 183 -16.11 -12.85 23.34
N LYS A 184 -16.79 -12.52 24.44
CA LYS A 184 -17.87 -13.33 25.03
C LYS A 184 -19.23 -13.05 24.41
N ILE A 185 -19.35 -12.01 23.57
CA ILE A 185 -20.61 -11.70 22.89
C ILE A 185 -20.84 -12.69 21.75
N HIS A 186 -21.80 -13.60 21.96
CA HIS A 186 -22.33 -14.46 20.90
C HIS A 186 -23.41 -13.70 20.11
N LEU A 187 -23.04 -13.20 18.94
CA LEU A 187 -23.99 -12.63 18.00
C LEU A 187 -24.86 -13.75 17.42
N THR A 188 -26.17 -13.67 17.64
CA THR A 188 -27.15 -14.59 17.04
C THR A 188 -28.01 -13.84 16.04
N SER A 189 -28.47 -14.51 14.98
CA SER A 189 -29.35 -13.91 13.96
C SER A 189 -30.78 -13.69 14.47
N GLN A 190 -31.08 -14.14 15.68
CA GLN A 190 -32.39 -14.09 16.28
C GLN A 190 -32.36 -13.07 17.42
N HIS A 191 -33.12 -11.99 17.26
CA HIS A 191 -33.51 -11.02 18.31
C HIS A 191 -32.57 -9.85 18.62
N SER A 192 -32.37 -8.97 17.66
CA SER A 192 -32.19 -7.54 17.97
C SER A 192 -33.07 -6.70 17.06
N ASP A 193 -33.64 -5.62 17.61
CA ASP A 193 -34.30 -4.62 16.78
C ASP A 193 -33.31 -4.08 15.74
N PRO A 194 -33.76 -3.76 14.51
CA PRO A 194 -32.91 -3.13 13.52
C PRO A 194 -32.27 -1.86 14.09
N TYR A 195 -30.99 -1.65 13.79
CA TYR A 195 -30.30 -0.42 14.20
C TYR A 195 -31.09 0.80 13.67
N PRO A 196 -31.51 1.74 14.52
CA PRO A 196 -32.48 2.77 14.16
C PRO A 196 -31.98 3.76 13.08
N ALA A 197 -30.66 3.81 12.81
CA ALA A 197 -30.07 4.71 11.82
C ALA A 197 -29.18 3.95 10.81
N PRO A 198 -29.75 3.11 9.92
CA PRO A 198 -28.98 2.27 9.00
C PRO A 198 -28.05 3.09 8.09
N ASN A 199 -28.46 4.30 7.69
CA ASN A 199 -27.64 5.20 6.89
C ASN A 199 -26.42 5.75 7.66
N PHE A 200 -26.54 5.95 8.98
CA PHE A 200 -25.40 6.36 9.80
C PHE A 200 -24.39 5.22 9.93
N TYR A 201 -24.87 4.00 10.19
CA TYR A 201 -24.03 2.80 10.21
C TYR A 201 -23.34 2.54 8.85
N LYS A 202 -24.08 2.69 7.74
CA LYS A 202 -23.53 2.56 6.39
C LYS A 202 -22.43 3.59 6.12
N ARG A 203 -22.64 4.86 6.49
CA ARG A 203 -21.63 5.92 6.37
C ARG A 203 -20.39 5.66 7.24
N LEU A 204 -20.56 5.07 8.42
CA LEU A 204 -19.45 4.64 9.27
C LEU A 204 -18.59 3.59 8.56
N LEU A 205 -19.23 2.56 8.00
CA LEU A 205 -18.53 1.53 7.23
C LEU A 205 -17.86 2.14 5.99
N GLU A 206 -18.58 2.94 5.20
CA GLU A 206 -18.05 3.60 4.01
C GLU A 206 -16.80 4.43 4.36
N ASN A 207 -16.85 5.27 5.41
CA ASN A 207 -15.69 6.04 5.88
C ASN A 207 -14.53 5.18 6.37
N SER A 208 -14.80 3.96 6.85
CA SER A 208 -13.78 3.00 7.27
C SER A 208 -13.08 2.34 6.07
N TYR A 209 -13.75 2.28 4.90
CA TYR A 209 -13.28 1.61 3.68
C TYR A 209 -12.85 2.57 2.54
N THR A 210 -13.12 3.87 2.63
CA THR A 210 -12.87 4.84 1.54
C THR A 210 -11.45 5.44 1.46
N SER A 211 -10.40 4.70 1.82
CA SER A 211 -9.00 5.04 1.46
C SER A 211 -8.22 3.76 1.18
N PRO A 212 -7.41 3.72 0.11
CA PRO A 212 -7.47 2.66 -0.90
C PRO A 212 -6.93 1.33 -0.38
N LEU A 213 -7.84 0.39 -0.14
CA LEU A 213 -7.59 -1.00 -0.47
C LEU A 213 -7.94 -1.15 -1.96
N PRO A 214 -7.02 -1.60 -2.83
CA PRO A 214 -7.38 -1.90 -4.21
C PRO A 214 -8.40 -3.04 -4.20
N ASP A 215 -9.57 -2.75 -4.78
CA ASP A 215 -10.55 -3.66 -5.35
C ASP A 215 -10.42 -5.15 -4.94
N GLN A 216 -11.09 -5.53 -3.85
CA GLN A 216 -11.71 -6.85 -3.81
C GLN A 216 -13.13 -6.72 -4.35
N THR A 217 -13.26 -6.76 -5.66
CA THR A 217 -14.54 -7.00 -6.34
C THR A 217 -14.96 -8.44 -6.05
N LEU A 218 -15.55 -8.69 -4.88
CA LEU A 218 -16.33 -9.91 -4.62
C LEU A 218 -17.70 -9.72 -5.28
N ALA A 219 -17.78 -10.03 -6.57
CA ALA A 219 -19.05 -10.32 -7.21
C ALA A 219 -19.54 -11.69 -6.71
N LEU A 220 -20.52 -11.69 -5.81
CA LEU A 220 -21.27 -12.90 -5.46
C LEU A 220 -22.22 -13.24 -6.63
N PRO A 221 -22.37 -14.51 -7.01
CA PRO A 221 -23.32 -14.89 -8.04
C PRO A 221 -24.75 -14.74 -7.53
N LEU A 222 -25.59 -14.04 -8.29
CA LEU A 222 -27.04 -14.15 -8.16
C LEU A 222 -27.48 -15.41 -8.91
N ASN A 223 -27.78 -16.47 -8.15
CA ASN A 223 -28.55 -17.60 -8.67
C ASN A 223 -29.94 -17.11 -9.08
N LYS A 224 -30.35 -17.48 -10.30
CA LYS A 224 -31.73 -17.86 -10.63
C LYS A 224 -31.66 -19.20 -11.34
#